data_AF-A0A927SMV9-F1
#
_entry.id   AF-A0A927SMV9-F1
#
_cell.length_a   1.000
_cell.length_b   1.000
_cell.length_c   1.000
_cell.angle_alpha   90.00
_cell.angle_beta   90.00
_cell.angle_gamma   90.00
#
_symmetry.space_group_name_H-M   'P 1'
#
loop_
_entity.id
_entity.type
_entity.pdbx_description
1 polymer ?
#
loop_
_entity_poly.entity_id
_entity_poly.type
_entity_poly.pdbx_seq_one_letter_code
_entity_poly.pdbx_strand_id
1 'polypeptide(L)'
;MMTLEDDFMWIAGSAFSEMRLLVEGAITLFEDDAGVLCRLAREAQKNEAQLALNDIGTCLYEFRRKIKTLQEAHYKTSTQKPDDIQEA
;
A
#
# COMPACT_ATOMS: atom_id res chain seq x y z
N MET A 1 -27.76 2.96 -16.13
CA MET A 1 -26.79 4.04 -15.82
C MET A 1 -26.30 3.73 -14.42
N MET A 2 -25.00 3.51 -14.22
CA MET A 2 -24.43 3.36 -12.88
C MET A 2 -24.62 4.65 -12.10
N THR A 3 -24.78 4.54 -10.79
CA THR A 3 -24.76 5.72 -9.92
C THR A 3 -23.32 6.23 -9.76
N LEU A 4 -23.17 7.49 -9.35
CA LEU A 4 -21.86 8.05 -9.01
C LEU A 4 -21.14 7.22 -7.92
N GLU A 5 -21.91 6.62 -7.01
CA GLU A 5 -21.41 5.75 -5.96
C GLU A 5 -20.90 4.41 -6.51
N ASP A 6 -21.64 3.80 -7.44
CA ASP A 6 -21.20 2.57 -8.12
C ASP A 6 -19.91 2.79 -8.92
N ASP A 7 -19.83 3.90 -9.65
CA ASP A 7 -18.65 4.29 -10.42
C ASP A 7 -17.44 4.51 -9.49
N PHE A 8 -17.64 5.23 -8.37
CA PHE A 8 -16.59 5.44 -7.38
C PHE A 8 -16.11 4.11 -6.78
N MET A 9 -17.02 3.21 -6.39
CA MET A 9 -16.67 1.92 -5.81
C MET A 9 -15.90 1.05 -6.80
N TRP A 10 -16.28 1.05 -8.08
CA TRP A 10 -15.53 0.33 -9.11
C TRP A 10 -14.11 0.89 -9.29
N ILE A 11 -13.98 2.20 -9.45
CA ILE A 11 -12.68 2.88 -9.65
C ILE A 11 -11.77 2.67 -8.44
N ALA A 12 -12.29 2.84 -7.22
CA ALA A 12 -11.52 2.64 -6.00
C ALA A 12 -11.00 1.20 -5.89
N GLY A 13 -11.84 0.20 -6.20
CA GLY A 13 -11.44 -1.21 -6.19
C GLY A 13 -10.31 -1.53 -7.16
N SER A 14 -10.39 -1.02 -8.40
CA SER A 14 -9.32 -1.16 -9.40
C SER A 14 -8.03 -0.47 -8.92
N ALA A 15 -8.15 0.79 -8.47
CA ALA A 15 -7.01 1.59 -8.04
C ALA A 15 -6.26 0.94 -6.87
N PHE A 16 -6.96 0.36 -5.89
CA PHE A 16 -6.29 -0.33 -4.78
C PHE A 16 -5.52 -1.57 -5.22
N SER A 17 -6.04 -2.31 -6.19
CA SER A 17 -5.36 -3.49 -6.74
C SER A 17 -4.06 -3.09 -7.46
N GLU A 18 -4.11 -2.02 -8.26
CA GLU A 18 -2.94 -1.45 -8.95
C GLU A 18 -1.91 -0.89 -7.95
N MET A 19 -2.35 -0.10 -6.97
CA MET A 19 -1.49 0.43 -5.91
C MET A 19 -0.78 -0.69 -5.14
N ARG A 20 -1.50 -1.78 -4.85
CA ARG A 20 -0.91 -2.95 -4.20
C ARG A 20 0.16 -3.61 -5.06
N LEU A 21 -0.10 -3.81 -6.34
CA LEU A 21 0.89 -4.38 -7.26
C LEU A 21 2.17 -3.53 -7.28
N LEU A 22 2.02 -2.21 -7.39
CA LEU A 22 3.14 -1.27 -7.42
C LEU A 22 3.95 -1.29 -6.11
N VAL A 23 3.29 -1.25 -4.95
CA VAL A 23 4.01 -1.21 -3.66
C VAL A 23 4.70 -2.53 -3.35
N GLU A 24 4.09 -3.68 -3.65
CA GLU A 24 4.73 -4.98 -3.41
C GLU A 24 5.93 -5.16 -4.35
N GLY A 25 5.82 -4.75 -5.62
CA GLY A 25 6.96 -4.76 -6.54
C GLY A 25 8.11 -3.85 -6.08
N ALA A 26 7.79 -2.65 -5.57
CA ALA A 26 8.79 -1.74 -5.00
C ALA A 26 9.44 -2.31 -3.73
N ILE A 27 8.67 -3.00 -2.87
CA ILE A 27 9.20 -3.69 -1.69
C ILE A 27 10.14 -4.82 -2.10
N THR A 28 9.77 -5.65 -3.09
CA THR A 28 10.66 -6.71 -3.59
C THR A 28 11.99 -6.14 -4.08
N LEU A 29 11.96 -5.11 -4.92
CA LEU A 29 13.18 -4.43 -5.38
C LEU A 29 13.99 -3.84 -4.21
N PHE A 30 13.30 -3.32 -3.19
CA PHE A 30 13.95 -2.81 -2.00
C PHE A 30 14.63 -3.92 -1.19
N GLU A 31 13.95 -5.04 -0.94
CA GLU A 31 14.48 -6.16 -0.16
C GLU A 31 15.65 -6.85 -0.86
N ASP A 32 15.55 -7.03 -2.18
CA ASP A 32 16.56 -7.72 -2.99
C ASP A 32 17.81 -6.85 -3.24
N ASP A 33 17.63 -5.67 -3.82
CA ASP A 33 18.75 -4.85 -4.32
C ASP A 33 19.09 -3.69 -3.38
N ALA A 34 18.10 -2.90 -2.97
CA ALA A 34 18.36 -1.70 -2.16
C ALA A 34 18.80 -2.05 -0.72
N GLY A 35 18.36 -3.19 -0.19
CA GLY A 35 18.77 -3.72 1.10
C GLY A 35 20.26 -4.07 1.12
N VAL A 36 20.79 -4.58 0.00
CA VAL A 36 22.23 -4.78 -0.18
C VAL A 36 22.96 -3.44 -0.16
N LEU A 37 22.47 -2.45 -0.92
CA LEU A 37 23.06 -1.10 -0.95
C LEU A 37 23.06 -0.43 0.44
N CYS A 38 22.02 -0.66 1.24
CA CYS A 38 21.94 -0.14 2.61
C CYS A 38 23.03 -0.75 3.51
N ARG A 39 23.27 -2.07 3.39
CA ARG A 39 24.37 -2.75 4.10
C ARG A 39 25.74 -2.23 3.65
N LEU A 40 25.96 -2.10 2.34
CA LEU A 40 27.21 -1.57 1.80
C LEU A 40 27.46 -0.12 2.24
N ALA A 41 26.43 0.73 2.26
CA ALA A 41 26.53 2.09 2.77
C ALA A 41 26.95 2.11 4.24
N ARG A 42 26.40 1.22 5.07
CA ARG A 42 26.81 1.06 6.47
C ARG A 42 28.26 0.63 6.60
N GLU A 43 28.69 -0.37 5.84
CA GLU A 43 30.09 -0.86 5.83
C GLU A 43 31.08 0.23 5.40
N ALA A 44 30.68 1.04 4.42
CA ALA A 44 31.46 2.19 3.94
C ALA A 44 31.36 3.44 4.84
N GLN A 45 30.72 3.34 6.02
CA GLN A 45 30.45 4.45 6.94
C GLN A 45 29.74 5.66 6.30
N LYS A 46 28.92 5.40 5.27
CA LYS A 46 28.05 6.37 4.61
C LYS A 46 26.70 6.44 5.31
N ASN A 47 26.71 6.97 6.53
CA ASN A 47 25.53 6.98 7.41
C ASN A 47 24.31 7.67 6.78
N GLU A 48 24.50 8.78 6.06
CA GLU A 48 23.40 9.49 5.40
C GLU A 48 22.71 8.65 4.32
N ALA A 49 23.50 7.95 3.50
CA ALA A 49 22.96 7.06 2.46
C ALA A 49 22.25 5.84 3.07
N GLN A 50 22.81 5.28 4.15
CA GLN A 50 22.17 4.20 4.89
C GLN A 50 20.81 4.65 5.48
N LEU A 51 20.75 5.83 6.10
CA LEU A 51 19.52 6.37 6.67
C LEU A 51 18.48 6.62 5.58
N ALA A 52 18.85 7.24 4.47
CA ALA A 52 17.94 7.49 3.35
C ALA A 52 17.34 6.18 2.80
N LEU A 53 18.15 5.14 2.62
CA LEU A 53 17.67 3.83 2.17
C LEU A 53 16.74 3.18 3.21
N ASN A 54 17.09 3.23 4.49
CA ASN A 54 16.24 2.72 5.55
C ASN A 54 14.88 3.43 5.63
N ASP A 55 14.86 4.75 5.45
CA ASP A 55 13.64 5.55 5.47
C ASP A 55 12.75 5.27 4.26
N ILE A 56 13.35 5.03 3.09
CA ILE A 56 12.62 4.57 1.89
C ILE A 56 11.94 3.23 2.18
N GLY A 57 12.67 2.25 2.73
CA GLY A 57 12.09 0.95 3.10
C GLY A 57 10.92 1.10 4.08
N THR A 58 11.09 1.93 5.10
CA THR A 58 10.04 2.24 6.07
C THR A 58 8.80 2.83 5.39
N CYS A 59 8.99 3.82 4.51
CA CYS A 59 7.90 4.43 3.75
C CYS A 59 7.14 3.40 2.89
N LEU A 60 7.84 2.48 2.22
CA LEU A 60 7.22 1.45 1.40
C LEU A 60 6.33 0.51 2.22
N TYR A 61 6.81 0.04 3.36
CA TYR A 61 6.02 -0.82 4.25
C TYR A 61 4.81 -0.09 4.85
N GLU A 62 4.97 1.17 5.23
CA GLU A 62 3.87 2.01 5.70
C GLU A 62 2.81 2.20 4.60
N PHE A 63 3.25 2.43 3.36
CA PHE A 63 2.35 2.59 2.22
C PHE A 63 1.57 1.30 1.93
N ARG A 64 2.24 0.13 1.97
CA ARG A 64 1.58 -1.17 1.90
C ARG A 64 0.51 -1.33 2.98
N ARG A 65 0.81 -0.95 4.23
CA ARG A 65 -0.17 -1.02 5.32
C ARG A 65 -1.39 -0.16 5.03
N LYS A 66 -1.20 1.07 4.55
CA LYS A 66 -2.30 1.99 4.22
C LYS A 66 -3.17 1.47 3.07
N ILE A 67 -2.57 0.94 2.01
CA ILE A 67 -3.30 0.31 0.90
C ILE A 67 -4.15 -0.85 1.41
N LYS A 68 -3.59 -1.72 2.27
CA LYS A 68 -4.34 -2.83 2.86
C LYS A 68 -5.54 -2.35 3.67
N THR A 69 -5.38 -1.30 4.50
CA THR A 69 -6.49 -0.72 5.25
C THR A 69 -7.60 -0.19 4.33
N LEU A 70 -7.23 0.47 3.23
CA LEU A 70 -8.21 0.96 2.25
C LEU A 70 -8.93 -0.18 1.53
N GLN A 71 -8.21 -1.24 1.14
CA GLN A 71 -8.78 -2.45 0.56
C GLN A 71 -9.79 -3.12 1.51
N GLU A 72 -9.43 -3.25 2.79
CA GLU A 72 -10.32 -3.84 3.80
C GLU A 72 -11.58 -2.99 4.02
N ALA A 73 -11.45 -1.67 4.04
CA ALA A 73 -12.60 -0.76 4.15
C ALA A 73 -13.52 -0.87 2.93
N HIS A 74 -12.95 -0.84 1.72
CA HIS A 74 -13.69 -1.00 0.47
C HIS A 74 -14.43 -2.34 0.38
N TYR A 75 -13.76 -3.43 0.76
CA TYR A 75 -14.38 -4.75 0.80
C TYR A 75 -15.59 -4.80 1.77
N LYS A 76 -15.45 -4.24 2.97
CA LYS A 76 -16.55 -4.16 3.94
C LYS A 76 -17.73 -3.37 3.39
N THR A 77 -17.50 -2.21 2.77
CA THR A 77 -18.54 -1.41 2.14
C THR A 77 -19.21 -2.13 0.97
N SER A 78 -18.46 -2.92 0.19
CA SER A 78 -19.01 -3.70 -0.94
C SER A 78 -19.82 -4.94 -0.52
N THR A 79 -19.66 -5.41 0.72
CA THR A 79 -20.30 -6.64 1.23
C THR A 79 -21.37 -6.40 2.28
N GLN A 80 -21.42 -5.21 2.89
CA GLN A 80 -22.55 -4.77 3.71
C GLN A 80 -23.76 -4.52 2.82
N LYS A 81 -24.85 -5.26 3.04
CA LYS A 81 -26.12 -5.00 2.37
C LYS A 81 -26.75 -3.73 2.96
N PRO A 82 -27.52 -2.95 2.17
CA PRO A 82 -28.26 -1.80 2.68
C PRO A 82 -29.29 -2.16 3.76
N ASP A 83 -29.70 -3.43 3.88
CA ASP A 83 -30.69 -3.90 4.87
C ASP A 83 -30.14 -3.97 6.32
N ASP A 84 -28.82 -3.92 6.53
CA ASP A 84 -28.24 -4.01 7.89
C ASP A 84 -28.17 -2.65 8.62
N ILE A 85 -28.71 -1.58 8.03
CA ILE A 85 -28.77 -0.22 8.62
C ILE A 85 -30.16 0.07 9.24
N GLN A 86 -31.12 -0.85 9.16
CA GLN A 86 -32.38 -0.75 9.88
C GLN A 86 -32.43 -1.73 11.06
N GLU A 87 -32.69 -1.13 12.24
CA GLU A 87 -32.98 -1.74 13.55
C GLU A 87 -31.78 -2.10 14.45
N ALA A 88 -31.30 -1.10 15.21
CA ALA A 88 -31.58 -0.96 16.65
C ALA A 88 -31.00 0.36 17.22
#